data_AF-A0A7Y3HMP1-F1
#
_entry.id   AF-A0A7Y3HMP1-F1
#
_cell.length_a   1.000
_cell.length_b   1.000
_cell.length_c   1.000
_cell.angle_alpha   90.00
_cell.angle_beta   90.00
_cell.angle_gamma   90.00
#
_symmetry.space_group_name_H-M   'P 1'
#
loop_
_entity.id
_entity.type
_entity.pdbx_description
1 polymer ?
#
loop_
_entity_poly.entity_id
_entity_poly.type
_entity_poly.pdbx_seq_one_letter_code
_entity_poly.pdbx_strand_id
1 'polypeptide(L)'
;MKKWLLLVGVVCTMSTLSLNAQNVSINRDGALPHSSAVLDITATDAGILIPRMTEAEKNAIASPATGLMVYQTDNSTGFKFYDGSTWTPVSSSLYDFTNQITSLGTLNATTGWKTVPGMSENIVLNADAKIVIWANGAVMCNSSDDQKMASAEVAIYKDGVLINGGAWTRVHANNDEKSKATYTYTPFSLMTVQDLPAGAYNFQMKARRMATHGDSVTPRIGAAATSPRAASMIFQIIYK
;
A
#
# COMPACT_ATOMS: atom_id res chain seq x y z
N MET A 1 -53.19 65.55 6.86
CA MET A 1 -53.55 64.14 6.59
C MET A 1 -52.75 63.51 5.45
N LYS A 2 -52.65 64.11 4.25
CA LYS A 2 -51.92 63.54 3.09
C LYS A 2 -50.42 63.26 3.29
N LYS A 3 -49.71 64.10 4.07
CA LYS A 3 -48.27 63.91 4.35
C LYS A 3 -47.97 62.69 5.24
N TRP A 4 -48.92 62.29 6.07
CA TRP A 4 -48.76 61.16 7.00
C TRP A 4 -49.06 59.83 6.31
N LEU A 5 -49.97 59.81 5.34
CA LEU A 5 -50.24 58.65 4.48
C LEU A 5 -49.03 58.26 3.63
N LEU A 6 -48.26 59.24 3.15
CA LEU A 6 -47.06 59.00 2.34
C LEU A 6 -45.91 58.43 3.19
N LEU A 7 -45.76 58.90 4.43
CA LEU A 7 -44.78 58.38 5.38
C LEU A 7 -45.08 56.92 5.79
N VAL A 8 -46.36 56.60 6.06
CA VAL A 8 -46.79 55.24 6.41
C VAL A 8 -46.58 54.27 5.24
N GLY A 9 -46.83 54.71 4.00
CA GLY A 9 -46.57 53.90 2.80
C GLY A 9 -45.08 53.59 2.56
N VAL A 10 -44.19 54.54 2.83
CA VAL A 10 -42.72 54.33 2.73
C VAL A 10 -42.21 53.40 3.82
N VAL A 11 -42.73 53.50 5.04
CA VAL A 11 -42.35 52.61 6.15
C VAL A 11 -42.85 51.17 5.92
N CYS A 12 -44.05 50.98 5.38
CA CYS A 12 -44.59 49.65 5.06
C CYS A 12 -43.94 48.96 3.84
N THR A 13 -43.25 49.70 2.97
CA THR A 13 -42.53 49.14 1.82
C THR A 13 -41.08 48.79 2.14
N MET A 14 -40.48 49.42 3.16
CA MET A 14 -39.16 49.08 3.69
C MET A 14 -39.18 47.79 4.55
N SER A 15 -40.32 47.43 5.14
CA SER A 15 -40.47 46.26 6.01
C SER A 15 -40.63 44.91 5.29
N THR A 16 -40.69 44.88 3.96
CA THR A 16 -40.80 43.66 3.14
C THR A 16 -39.52 43.30 2.37
N LEU A 17 -38.43 44.03 2.57
CA LEU A 17 -37.13 43.71 2.00
C LEU A 17 -36.49 42.56 2.80
N SER A 18 -36.72 41.32 2.38
CA SER A 18 -35.96 40.17 2.83
C SER A 18 -34.51 40.28 2.35
N LEU A 19 -33.62 40.71 3.23
CA LEU A 19 -32.18 40.60 3.02
C LEU A 19 -31.80 39.12 3.13
N ASN A 20 -31.73 38.41 2.01
CA ASN A 20 -31.13 37.08 1.99
C ASN A 20 -29.64 37.22 2.34
N ALA A 21 -29.17 36.44 3.32
CA ALA A 21 -27.75 36.37 3.63
C ALA A 21 -26.99 35.98 2.35
N GLN A 22 -25.93 36.73 2.05
CA GLN A 22 -25.07 36.47 0.89
C GLN A 22 -24.04 35.39 1.22
N ASN A 23 -23.49 34.77 0.18
CA ASN A 23 -22.27 33.96 0.25
C ASN A 23 -21.18 34.75 1.01
N VAL A 24 -20.36 34.08 1.82
CA VAL A 24 -19.28 34.72 2.58
C VAL A 24 -18.01 34.69 1.75
N SER A 25 -17.37 35.85 1.57
CA SER A 25 -16.02 35.94 1.02
C SER A 25 -15.01 36.37 2.09
N ILE A 26 -13.83 35.74 2.10
CA ILE A 26 -12.68 36.16 2.89
C ILE A 26 -11.50 36.35 1.93
N ASN A 27 -11.25 37.60 1.55
CA ASN A 27 -10.19 37.99 0.65
C ASN A 27 -9.69 39.41 0.99
N ARG A 28 -8.63 39.87 0.32
CA ARG A 28 -8.04 41.22 0.54
C ARG A 28 -8.34 42.21 -0.59
N ASP A 29 -8.94 41.74 -1.67
CA ASP A 29 -9.19 42.52 -2.90
C ASP A 29 -10.67 42.93 -3.07
N GLY A 30 -11.56 42.46 -2.20
CA GLY A 30 -12.99 42.76 -2.26
C GLY A 30 -13.72 42.02 -3.38
N ALA A 31 -13.14 40.95 -3.92
CA ALA A 31 -13.78 40.14 -4.94
C ALA A 31 -15.09 39.54 -4.41
N LEU A 32 -16.11 39.48 -5.27
CA LEU A 32 -17.36 38.77 -4.97
C LEU A 32 -17.08 37.26 -4.87
N PRO A 33 -17.70 36.56 -3.91
CA PRO A 33 -17.58 35.11 -3.80
C PRO A 33 -18.15 34.44 -5.06
N HIS A 34 -17.59 33.29 -5.42
CA HIS A 34 -18.14 32.46 -6.49
C HIS A 34 -19.60 32.08 -6.20
N SER A 35 -20.47 32.15 -7.22
CA SER A 35 -21.92 31.96 -7.07
C SER A 35 -22.33 30.59 -6.53
N SER A 36 -21.47 29.59 -6.69
CA SER A 36 -21.68 28.22 -6.18
C SER A 36 -21.05 27.95 -4.81
N ALA A 37 -20.42 28.93 -4.15
CA ALA A 37 -19.66 28.73 -2.92
C ALA A 37 -20.31 29.48 -1.74
N VAL A 38 -20.76 28.76 -0.69
CA VAL A 38 -21.27 29.41 0.53
C VAL A 38 -20.17 30.17 1.26
N LEU A 39 -18.92 29.67 1.20
CA LEU A 39 -17.71 30.31 1.71
C LEU A 39 -16.63 30.27 0.62
N ASP A 40 -16.15 31.45 0.22
CA ASP A 40 -15.07 31.64 -0.74
C ASP A 40 -13.88 32.32 -0.05
N ILE A 41 -12.70 31.69 -0.10
CA ILE A 41 -11.49 32.20 0.53
C ILE A 41 -10.42 32.32 -0.54
N THR A 42 -9.97 33.54 -0.79
CA THR A 42 -8.93 33.84 -1.79
C THR A 42 -7.75 34.53 -1.12
N ALA A 43 -6.59 33.89 -1.14
CA ALA A 43 -5.32 34.43 -0.71
C ALA A 43 -4.17 33.78 -1.50
N THR A 44 -3.09 34.53 -1.74
CA THR A 44 -1.89 34.02 -2.42
C THR A 44 -0.75 33.69 -1.45
N ASP A 45 -0.86 34.13 -0.18
CA ASP A 45 0.18 34.06 0.85
C ASP A 45 -0.35 33.57 2.21
N ALA A 46 -1.59 33.09 2.26
CA ALA A 46 -2.25 32.60 3.48
C ALA A 46 -3.13 31.39 3.18
N GLY A 47 -3.47 30.63 4.23
CA GLY A 47 -4.33 29.46 4.14
C GLY A 47 -5.36 29.42 5.27
N ILE A 48 -6.04 28.28 5.38
CA ILE A 48 -7.07 28.07 6.39
C ILE A 48 -6.51 27.17 7.51
N LEU A 49 -6.53 27.67 8.74
CA LEU A 49 -6.38 26.81 9.92
C LEU A 49 -7.75 26.33 10.36
N ILE A 50 -8.03 25.04 10.14
CA ILE A 50 -9.17 24.36 10.74
C ILE A 50 -8.91 24.11 12.24
N PRO A 51 -9.92 23.72 13.05
CA PRO A 51 -9.72 23.44 14.47
C PRO A 51 -8.56 22.48 14.71
N ARG A 52 -7.61 22.91 15.56
CA ARG A 52 -6.42 22.14 15.95
C ARG A 52 -6.62 21.66 17.38
N MET A 53 -6.46 20.36 17.61
CA MET A 53 -6.75 19.75 18.91
C MET A 53 -5.95 18.47 19.12
N THR A 54 -5.88 17.98 20.35
CA THR A 54 -5.32 16.67 20.70
C THR A 54 -6.27 15.54 20.28
N GLU A 55 -5.77 14.30 20.27
CA GLU A 55 -6.59 13.11 20.05
C GLU A 55 -7.71 13.00 21.07
N ALA A 56 -7.43 13.30 22.34
CA ALA A 56 -8.41 13.26 23.41
C ALA A 56 -9.55 14.26 23.18
N GLU A 57 -9.21 15.49 22.81
CA GLU A 57 -10.20 16.54 22.51
C GLU A 57 -11.03 16.21 21.26
N LYS A 58 -10.40 15.70 20.20
CA LYS A 58 -11.09 15.22 18.99
C LYS A 58 -12.08 14.11 19.31
N ASN A 59 -11.66 13.12 20.11
CA ASN A 59 -12.51 11.99 20.50
C ASN A 59 -13.62 12.41 21.49
N ALA A 60 -13.47 13.55 22.17
CA ALA A 60 -14.49 14.12 23.04
C ALA A 60 -15.60 14.88 22.30
N ILE A 61 -15.49 15.09 20.98
CA ILE A 61 -16.56 15.70 20.18
C ILE A 61 -17.76 14.76 20.17
N ALA A 62 -18.87 15.17 20.80
CA ALA A 62 -20.11 14.41 20.81
C ALA A 62 -20.82 14.49 19.45
N SER A 63 -21.25 13.34 18.93
CA SER A 63 -22.00 13.21 17.66
C SER A 63 -21.40 14.02 16.50
N PRO A 64 -20.12 13.78 16.13
CA PRO A 64 -19.49 14.52 15.05
C PRO A 64 -20.24 14.29 13.72
N ALA A 65 -20.39 15.35 12.94
CA ALA A 65 -21.02 15.26 11.62
C ALA A 65 -20.10 14.56 10.63
N THR A 66 -20.67 13.75 9.73
CA THR A 66 -19.92 13.20 8.58
C THR A 66 -19.31 14.34 7.76
N GLY A 67 -18.02 14.25 7.48
CA GLY A 67 -17.24 15.28 6.80
C GLY A 67 -16.63 16.35 7.72
N LEU A 68 -16.86 16.30 9.04
CA LEU A 68 -16.21 17.22 9.98
C LEU A 68 -14.69 17.04 9.93
N MET A 69 -13.95 18.11 9.67
CA MET A 69 -12.49 18.10 9.57
C MET A 69 -11.81 18.79 10.76
N VAL A 70 -10.73 18.19 11.25
CA VAL A 70 -9.85 18.77 12.27
C VAL A 70 -8.39 18.48 11.94
N TYR A 71 -7.47 19.21 12.58
CA TYR A 71 -6.06 18.87 12.57
C TYR A 71 -5.66 18.34 13.95
N GLN A 72 -5.32 17.05 14.04
CA GLN A 72 -4.84 16.43 15.27
C GLN A 72 -3.38 16.83 15.51
N THR A 73 -3.05 17.25 16.73
CA THR A 73 -1.74 17.84 17.07
C THR A 73 -0.78 16.86 17.76
N ASP A 74 -1.26 15.74 18.28
CA ASP A 74 -0.49 14.71 18.98
C ASP A 74 -0.82 13.29 18.48
N ASN A 75 -0.07 12.29 18.98
CA ASN A 75 -0.15 10.88 18.59
C ASN A 75 -0.03 10.68 17.06
N SER A 76 -1.16 10.52 16.36
CA SER A 76 -1.24 10.50 14.91
C SER A 76 -1.52 11.92 14.36
N THR A 77 -0.53 12.80 14.45
CA THR A 77 -0.60 14.20 13.99
C THR A 77 -1.01 14.29 12.51
N GLY A 78 -1.90 15.23 12.18
CA GLY A 78 -2.32 15.49 10.81
C GLY A 78 -3.82 15.73 10.66
N PHE A 79 -4.25 15.99 9.42
CA PHE A 79 -5.65 16.19 9.07
C PHE A 79 -6.47 14.91 9.29
N LYS A 80 -7.59 15.03 9.99
CA LYS A 80 -8.58 13.97 10.20
C LYS A 80 -9.95 14.47 9.72
N PHE A 81 -10.75 13.57 9.16
CA PHE A 81 -12.17 13.81 8.94
C PHE A 81 -13.01 12.71 9.58
N TYR A 82 -14.23 13.01 10.03
CA TYR A 82 -15.16 12.01 10.52
C TYR A 82 -15.95 11.42 9.35
N ASP A 83 -15.87 10.10 9.13
CA ASP A 83 -16.55 9.43 8.00
C ASP A 83 -18.02 9.05 8.28
N GLY A 84 -18.53 9.35 9.49
CA GLY A 84 -19.83 8.92 9.97
C GLY A 84 -19.76 7.85 11.06
N SER A 85 -18.63 7.15 11.17
CA SER A 85 -18.37 6.12 12.19
C SER A 85 -17.07 6.34 12.95
N THR A 86 -15.99 6.73 12.27
CA THR A 86 -14.66 6.88 12.85
C THR A 86 -13.91 8.11 12.33
N TRP A 87 -12.87 8.52 13.06
CA TRP A 87 -11.94 9.57 12.63
C TRP A 87 -10.88 8.99 11.68
N THR A 88 -10.97 9.34 10.41
CA THR A 88 -10.12 8.84 9.33
C THR A 88 -9.08 9.88 8.92
N PRO A 89 -7.80 9.50 8.72
CA PRO A 89 -6.79 10.45 8.25
C PRO A 89 -7.05 10.90 6.82
N VAL A 90 -6.92 12.21 6.58
CA VAL A 90 -6.74 12.75 5.22
C VAL A 90 -5.26 12.58 4.90
N SER A 91 -4.90 11.37 4.44
CA SER A 91 -3.54 11.05 4.03
C SER A 91 -3.46 10.93 2.52
N SER A 92 -2.32 11.31 1.96
CA SER A 92 -1.93 10.98 0.61
C SER A 92 -1.39 9.55 0.53
N SER A 93 -2.01 8.57 1.22
CA SER A 93 -1.70 7.15 1.02
C SER A 93 -2.16 6.75 -0.38
N LEU A 94 -1.47 7.29 -1.36
CA LEU A 94 -1.52 7.01 -2.76
C LEU A 94 -0.38 6.03 -2.99
N TYR A 95 -0.76 4.93 -3.65
CA TYR A 95 0.06 3.84 -4.15
C TYR A 95 0.28 2.69 -3.17
N ASP A 96 -0.79 1.93 -2.91
CA ASP A 96 -0.68 0.47 -2.79
C ASP A 96 -0.23 -0.08 -4.16
N PHE A 97 1.04 0.14 -4.49
CA PHE A 97 1.61 -0.32 -5.75
C PHE A 97 1.89 -1.80 -5.60
N THR A 98 0.90 -2.62 -5.99
CA THR A 98 1.11 -4.07 -6.09
C THR A 98 1.89 -4.36 -7.35
N ASN A 99 3.22 -4.45 -7.21
CA ASN A 99 4.07 -5.00 -8.27
C ASN A 99 4.06 -6.51 -8.16
N GLN A 100 3.60 -7.21 -9.20
CA GLN A 100 3.67 -8.66 -9.28
C GLN A 100 4.54 -9.07 -10.46
N ILE A 101 5.63 -9.76 -10.18
CA ILE A 101 6.39 -10.49 -11.19
C ILE A 101 5.98 -11.96 -11.14
N THR A 102 5.68 -12.53 -12.29
CA THR A 102 5.54 -13.97 -12.48
C THR A 102 6.53 -14.38 -13.56
N SER A 103 7.32 -15.43 -13.33
CA SER A 103 8.27 -15.92 -14.33
C SER A 103 8.10 -17.41 -14.56
N LEU A 104 8.28 -17.78 -15.84
CA LEU A 104 8.14 -19.14 -16.35
C LEU A 104 9.47 -19.88 -16.44
N GLY A 105 10.57 -19.20 -16.10
CA GLY A 105 11.89 -19.80 -16.19
C GLY A 105 12.17 -20.72 -15.01
N THR A 106 12.66 -21.91 -15.30
CA THR A 106 13.05 -22.89 -14.30
C THR A 106 14.52 -22.73 -13.95
N LEU A 107 14.84 -22.65 -12.66
CA LEU A 107 16.20 -22.77 -12.15
C LEU A 107 16.51 -24.22 -11.83
N ASN A 108 17.57 -24.79 -12.41
CA ASN A 108 18.21 -26.00 -11.87
C ASN A 108 19.21 -25.55 -10.80
N ALA A 109 18.83 -25.64 -9.52
CA ALA A 109 19.63 -25.04 -8.45
C ALA A 109 20.95 -25.78 -8.22
N THR A 110 22.01 -25.01 -7.98
CA THR A 110 23.35 -25.50 -7.65
C THR A 110 23.68 -25.10 -6.21
N THR A 111 24.83 -25.52 -5.68
CA THR A 111 25.22 -25.26 -4.28
C THR A 111 25.42 -23.77 -3.95
N GLY A 112 25.55 -22.90 -4.97
CA GLY A 112 25.59 -21.45 -4.82
C GLY A 112 24.21 -20.80 -4.99
N TRP A 113 23.99 -19.68 -4.29
CA TRP A 113 22.79 -18.87 -4.46
C TRP A 113 22.71 -18.30 -5.88
N LYS A 114 21.64 -18.63 -6.59
CA LYS A 114 21.34 -18.12 -7.93
C LYS A 114 19.96 -17.49 -7.96
N THR A 115 19.83 -16.38 -8.67
CA THR A 115 18.52 -15.75 -8.92
C THR A 115 17.67 -16.72 -9.72
N VAL A 116 16.46 -16.98 -9.24
CA VAL A 116 15.46 -17.73 -10.00
C VAL A 116 15.14 -16.92 -11.26
N PRO A 117 15.14 -17.51 -12.47
CA PRO A 117 14.92 -16.77 -13.71
C PRO A 117 13.70 -15.84 -13.62
N GLY A 118 13.87 -14.59 -14.04
CA GLY A 118 12.84 -13.55 -14.00
C GLY A 118 12.38 -13.10 -12.60
N MET A 119 12.98 -13.60 -11.52
CA MET A 119 12.65 -13.19 -10.15
C MET A 119 13.63 -12.14 -9.63
N SER A 120 13.72 -11.03 -10.35
CA SER A 120 14.48 -9.84 -9.96
C SER A 120 13.69 -8.60 -10.34
N GLU A 121 13.43 -7.72 -9.39
CA GLU A 121 12.67 -6.49 -9.60
C GLU A 121 13.44 -5.29 -9.05
N ASN A 122 13.47 -4.19 -9.81
CA ASN A 122 14.01 -2.92 -9.35
C ASN A 122 12.86 -2.03 -8.91
N ILE A 123 12.87 -1.61 -7.64
CA ILE A 123 11.85 -0.75 -7.06
C ILE A 123 12.48 0.58 -6.69
N VAL A 124 11.88 1.69 -7.14
CA VAL A 124 12.25 3.05 -6.76
C VAL A 124 11.21 3.59 -5.79
N LEU A 125 11.64 3.86 -4.56
CA LEU A 125 10.84 4.52 -3.54
C LEU A 125 11.09 6.03 -3.61
N ASN A 126 10.04 6.82 -3.80
CA ASN A 126 10.13 8.28 -3.88
C ASN A 126 10.08 8.97 -2.50
N ALA A 127 9.74 8.24 -1.45
CA ALA A 127 9.76 8.65 -0.04
C ALA A 127 10.05 7.43 0.83
N ASP A 128 10.27 7.64 2.13
CA ASP A 128 10.39 6.57 3.11
C ASP A 128 9.13 5.71 3.09
N ALA A 129 9.29 4.38 3.07
CA ALA A 129 8.17 3.45 2.95
C ALA A 129 8.37 2.19 3.78
N LYS A 130 7.26 1.54 4.09
CA LYS A 130 7.23 0.12 4.41
C LYS A 130 6.97 -0.65 3.13
N ILE A 131 7.79 -1.66 2.85
CA ILE A 131 7.56 -2.60 1.76
C ILE A 131 7.26 -3.98 2.33
N VAL A 132 6.14 -4.57 1.91
CA VAL A 132 5.77 -5.95 2.19
C VAL A 132 6.10 -6.77 0.95
N ILE A 133 6.83 -7.86 1.13
CA ILE A 133 7.34 -8.67 0.04
C ILE A 133 6.90 -10.11 0.26
N TRP A 134 6.20 -10.67 -0.71
CA TRP A 134 5.89 -12.10 -0.78
C TRP A 134 6.67 -12.74 -1.91
N ALA A 135 7.16 -13.96 -1.68
CA ALA A 135 7.72 -14.80 -2.72
C ALA A 135 7.11 -16.20 -2.66
N ASN A 136 6.60 -16.68 -3.79
CA ASN A 136 5.94 -17.98 -3.90
C ASN A 136 6.59 -18.83 -4.99
N GLY A 137 6.47 -20.13 -4.85
CA GLY A 137 6.88 -21.07 -5.87
C GLY A 137 6.84 -22.50 -5.35
N ALA A 138 7.57 -23.38 -6.03
CA ALA A 138 7.74 -24.75 -5.59
C ALA A 138 9.16 -25.24 -5.87
N VAL A 139 9.63 -26.15 -5.02
CA VAL A 139 10.82 -26.98 -5.28
C VAL A 139 10.36 -28.31 -5.82
N MET A 140 10.99 -28.78 -6.90
CA MET A 140 10.63 -30.03 -7.55
C MET A 140 11.75 -31.04 -7.50
N CYS A 141 11.37 -32.29 -7.27
CA CYS A 141 12.23 -33.44 -7.50
C CYS A 141 12.27 -33.70 -9.01
N ASN A 142 13.40 -33.39 -9.65
CA ASN A 142 13.57 -33.58 -11.09
C ASN A 142 13.94 -35.03 -11.45
N SER A 143 13.14 -35.98 -10.98
CA SER A 143 13.28 -37.39 -11.30
C SER A 143 11.91 -38.04 -11.43
N SER A 144 11.77 -38.97 -12.37
CA SER A 144 10.64 -39.89 -12.42
C SER A 144 10.86 -41.14 -11.57
N ASP A 145 12.09 -41.38 -11.10
CA ASP A 145 12.43 -42.56 -10.30
C ASP A 145 11.88 -42.46 -8.86
N ASP A 146 11.64 -43.61 -8.25
CA ASP A 146 11.24 -43.73 -6.85
C ASP A 146 12.41 -43.47 -5.88
N GLN A 147 12.05 -43.18 -4.63
CA GLN A 147 12.96 -42.87 -3.52
C GLN A 147 13.96 -41.75 -3.86
N LYS A 148 13.53 -40.76 -4.64
CA LYS A 148 14.34 -39.60 -4.98
C LYS A 148 13.96 -38.40 -4.14
N MET A 149 14.97 -37.63 -3.73
CA MET A 149 14.78 -36.40 -2.99
C MET A 149 15.60 -35.28 -3.63
N ALA A 150 15.00 -34.09 -3.67
CA ALA A 150 15.68 -32.86 -3.99
C ALA A 150 15.37 -31.81 -2.93
N SER A 151 16.41 -31.16 -2.40
CA SER A 151 16.27 -30.15 -1.37
C SER A 151 16.85 -28.83 -1.85
N ALA A 152 16.08 -27.77 -1.70
CA ALA A 152 16.56 -26.43 -1.96
C ALA A 152 16.23 -25.48 -0.83
N GLU A 153 17.09 -24.49 -0.71
CA GLU A 153 16.89 -23.33 0.11
C GLU A 153 16.47 -22.18 -0.80
N VAL A 154 15.43 -21.45 -0.40
CA VAL A 154 14.88 -20.32 -1.16
C VAL A 154 14.84 -19.11 -0.25
N ALA A 155 15.21 -17.95 -0.79
CA ALA A 155 15.25 -16.72 -0.03
C ALA A 155 15.05 -15.44 -0.86
N ILE A 156 14.65 -14.37 -0.18
CA ILE A 156 14.56 -13.03 -0.74
C ILE A 156 15.84 -12.26 -0.40
N TYR A 157 16.44 -11.68 -1.44
CA TYR A 157 17.62 -10.84 -1.37
C TYR A 157 17.24 -9.40 -1.71
N LYS A 158 17.91 -8.44 -1.06
CA LYS A 158 17.87 -7.01 -1.37
C LYS A 158 19.30 -6.56 -1.66
N ASP A 159 19.53 -5.98 -2.82
CA ASP A 159 20.83 -5.45 -3.25
C ASP A 159 21.96 -6.49 -3.14
N GLY A 160 21.65 -7.76 -3.46
CA GLY A 160 22.59 -8.86 -3.38
C GLY A 160 22.82 -9.44 -1.97
N VAL A 161 22.17 -8.90 -0.93
CA VAL A 161 22.27 -9.36 0.46
C VAL A 161 20.97 -10.07 0.89
N LEU A 162 21.08 -11.17 1.65
CA LEU A 162 19.92 -11.86 2.22
C LEU A 162 19.18 -10.92 3.20
N ILE A 163 17.86 -10.81 3.05
CA ILE A 163 17.04 -9.97 3.93
C ILE A 163 16.88 -10.64 5.31
N ASN A 164 16.96 -9.85 6.38
CA ASN A 164 16.73 -10.33 7.75
C ASN A 164 15.22 -10.47 8.05
N GLY A 165 14.85 -11.36 8.98
CA GLY A 165 13.46 -11.49 9.45
C GLY A 165 12.56 -12.37 8.57
N GLY A 166 12.89 -13.66 8.43
CA GLY A 166 12.00 -14.68 7.86
C GLY A 166 12.03 -14.83 6.33
N ALA A 167 12.92 -14.12 5.64
CA ALA A 167 13.01 -14.12 4.18
C ALA A 167 13.71 -15.36 3.58
N TRP A 168 13.75 -16.49 4.29
CA TRP A 168 14.39 -17.73 3.85
C TRP A 168 13.59 -18.95 4.32
N THR A 169 13.54 -19.99 3.51
CA THR A 169 12.99 -21.29 3.87
C THR A 169 13.76 -22.44 3.22
N ARG A 170 13.61 -23.63 3.78
CA ARG A 170 14.12 -24.88 3.25
C ARG A 170 12.97 -25.77 2.84
N VAL A 171 13.09 -26.37 1.67
CA VAL A 171 12.03 -27.17 1.06
C VAL A 171 12.61 -28.48 0.54
N HIS A 172 11.94 -29.57 0.88
CA HIS A 172 12.27 -30.92 0.42
C HIS A 172 11.15 -31.42 -0.50
N ALA A 173 11.52 -31.90 -1.68
CA ALA A 173 10.62 -32.56 -2.61
C ALA A 173 11.05 -34.02 -2.76
N ASN A 174 10.21 -34.94 -2.32
CA ASN A 174 10.46 -36.38 -2.38
C ASN A 174 9.57 -37.03 -3.44
N ASN A 175 10.08 -38.02 -4.14
CA ASN A 175 9.32 -38.90 -5.01
C ASN A 175 9.37 -40.31 -4.42
N ASP A 176 8.44 -40.61 -3.51
CA ASP A 176 8.45 -41.84 -2.71
C ASP A 176 7.53 -42.95 -3.28
N GLU A 177 6.84 -42.72 -4.41
CA GLU A 177 5.90 -43.67 -5.01
C GLU A 177 6.29 -44.07 -6.45
N LYS A 178 6.42 -45.39 -6.68
CA LYS A 178 6.82 -46.05 -7.95
C LYS A 178 5.87 -45.80 -9.15
N SER A 179 4.74 -45.13 -8.96
CA SER A 179 3.62 -45.13 -9.92
C SER A 179 3.23 -43.76 -10.50
N LYS A 180 3.95 -42.68 -10.23
CA LYS A 180 3.56 -41.35 -10.75
C LYS A 180 4.66 -40.75 -11.62
N ALA A 181 4.42 -40.79 -12.93
CA ALA A 181 5.17 -40.08 -13.98
C ALA A 181 5.06 -38.53 -13.89
N THR A 182 4.90 -37.99 -12.68
CA THR A 182 4.66 -36.56 -12.43
C THR A 182 5.70 -36.09 -11.43
N TYR A 183 6.56 -35.15 -11.85
CA TYR A 183 7.48 -34.43 -10.97
C TYR A 183 6.79 -34.07 -9.66
N THR A 184 7.27 -34.61 -8.54
CA THR A 184 6.76 -34.22 -7.22
C THR A 184 7.28 -32.83 -6.89
N TYR A 185 6.42 -32.02 -6.27
CA TYR A 185 6.75 -30.66 -5.93
C TYR A 185 6.25 -30.35 -4.52
N THR A 186 7.02 -29.52 -3.84
CA THR A 186 6.66 -29.01 -2.52
C THR A 186 6.58 -27.48 -2.64
N PRO A 187 5.40 -26.88 -2.44
CA PRO A 187 5.24 -25.44 -2.53
C PRO A 187 5.95 -24.73 -1.38
N PHE A 188 6.27 -23.47 -1.58
CA PHE A 188 6.72 -22.57 -0.53
C PHE A 188 6.09 -21.19 -0.69
N SER A 189 5.97 -20.51 0.45
CA SER A 189 5.62 -19.09 0.54
C SER A 189 6.52 -18.42 1.57
N LEU A 190 7.06 -17.28 1.19
CA LEU A 190 7.89 -16.41 2.02
C LEU A 190 7.21 -15.05 2.14
N MET A 191 7.32 -14.43 3.31
CA MET A 191 6.88 -13.06 3.54
C MET A 191 7.93 -12.33 4.39
N THR A 192 8.25 -11.10 4.02
CA THR A 192 9.04 -10.20 4.87
C THR A 192 8.56 -8.76 4.70
N VAL A 193 8.80 -7.95 5.72
CA VAL A 193 8.47 -6.52 5.74
C VAL A 193 9.76 -5.75 5.97
N GLN A 194 10.01 -4.71 5.19
CA GLN A 194 11.18 -3.85 5.33
C GLN A 194 10.75 -2.38 5.47
N ASP A 195 11.30 -1.70 6.46
CA ASP A 195 11.26 -0.25 6.57
C ASP A 195 12.47 0.32 5.81
N LEU A 196 12.23 1.01 4.70
CA LEU A 196 13.27 1.51 3.81
C LEU A 196 13.13 3.01 3.57
N PRO A 197 14.24 3.77 3.54
CA PRO A 197 14.20 5.15 3.12
C PRO A 197 13.96 5.27 1.60
N ALA A 198 13.66 6.48 1.14
CA ALA A 198 13.63 6.79 -0.30
C ALA A 198 14.92 6.32 -1.00
N GLY A 199 14.79 5.72 -2.18
CA GLY A 199 15.93 5.14 -2.90
C GLY A 199 15.55 4.05 -3.90
N ALA A 200 16.54 3.54 -4.62
CA ALA A 200 16.38 2.43 -5.57
C ALA A 200 16.92 1.13 -4.96
N TYR A 201 16.13 0.06 -5.06
CA TYR A 201 16.43 -1.24 -4.47
C TYR A 201 16.21 -2.36 -5.48
N ASN A 202 17.12 -3.33 -5.52
CA ASN A 202 16.95 -4.54 -6.31
C ASN A 202 16.53 -5.70 -5.39
N PHE A 203 15.32 -6.23 -5.60
CA PHE A 203 14.83 -7.40 -4.89
C PHE A 203 14.94 -8.64 -5.76
N GLN A 204 15.38 -9.75 -5.19
CA GLN A 204 15.57 -11.00 -5.93
C GLN A 204 15.07 -12.19 -5.12
N MET A 205 14.40 -13.13 -5.78
CA MET A 205 14.25 -14.48 -5.22
C MET A 205 15.45 -15.31 -5.69
N LYS A 206 16.23 -15.82 -4.73
CA LYS A 206 17.33 -16.73 -5.00
C LYS A 206 17.04 -18.11 -4.44
N ALA A 207 17.62 -19.12 -5.07
CA ALA A 207 17.63 -20.48 -4.54
C ALA A 207 19.01 -21.11 -4.66
N ARG A 208 19.28 -22.10 -3.80
CA ARG A 208 20.44 -22.99 -3.89
C ARG A 208 20.07 -24.42 -3.51
N ARG A 209 20.80 -25.38 -4.06
CA ARG A 209 20.77 -26.80 -3.69
C ARG A 209 21.51 -27.01 -2.38
N MET A 210 21.02 -27.97 -1.60
CA MET A 210 21.68 -28.40 -0.37
C MET A 210 22.67 -29.54 -0.65
N ALA A 211 23.98 -29.28 -0.52
CA ALA A 211 25.00 -30.30 -0.77
C ALA A 211 24.97 -31.46 0.24
N THR A 212 24.49 -31.23 1.46
CA THR A 212 24.68 -32.14 2.61
C THR A 212 23.45 -32.98 2.96
N HIS A 213 22.34 -32.86 2.24
CA HIS A 213 21.06 -33.51 2.60
C HIS A 213 20.81 -34.87 1.94
N GLY A 214 21.82 -35.48 1.30
CA GLY A 214 21.61 -36.77 0.61
C GLY A 214 20.72 -36.65 -0.63
N ASP A 215 20.56 -35.44 -1.18
CA ASP A 215 19.82 -35.15 -2.40
C ASP A 215 20.28 -36.07 -3.53
N SER A 216 19.38 -36.92 -4.03
CA SER A 216 19.67 -37.85 -5.11
C SER A 216 19.49 -37.24 -6.49
N VAL A 217 18.82 -36.08 -6.60
CA VAL A 217 18.71 -35.31 -7.84
C VAL A 217 18.83 -33.79 -7.62
N THR A 218 19.00 -33.06 -8.72
CA THR A 218 19.09 -31.59 -8.69
C THR A 218 17.68 -30.98 -8.55
N PRO A 219 17.43 -30.10 -7.56
CA PRO A 219 16.15 -29.44 -7.40
C PRO A 219 15.89 -28.43 -8.53
N ARG A 220 14.64 -28.40 -8.99
CA ARG A 220 14.13 -27.35 -9.89
C ARG A 220 13.27 -26.36 -9.12
N ILE A 221 13.42 -25.07 -9.40
CA ILE A 221 12.64 -23.99 -8.80
C ILE A 221 11.95 -23.18 -9.90
N GLY A 222 10.63 -23.02 -9.79
CA GLY A 222 9.77 -22.32 -10.77
C GLY A 222 9.39 -23.18 -11.99
N ALA A 223 8.16 -23.02 -12.52
CA ALA A 223 7.71 -23.66 -13.78
C ALA A 223 6.60 -22.89 -14.53
N ALA A 224 6.21 -23.42 -15.70
CA ALA A 224 5.39 -22.81 -16.76
C ALA A 224 4.02 -22.23 -16.32
N ALA A 225 3.58 -21.18 -17.07
CA ALA A 225 2.52 -20.22 -16.75
C ALA A 225 1.16 -20.79 -16.35
N THR A 226 0.88 -22.03 -16.76
CA THR A 226 -0.42 -22.67 -16.61
C THR A 226 -0.46 -23.66 -15.45
N SER A 227 0.60 -23.73 -14.64
CA SER A 227 0.72 -24.62 -13.49
C SER A 227 0.78 -23.81 -12.18
N PRO A 228 0.28 -24.31 -11.04
CA PRO A 228 0.46 -23.71 -9.71
C PRO A 228 1.93 -23.66 -9.23
N ARG A 229 2.88 -23.76 -10.16
CA ARG A 229 4.31 -23.97 -9.98
C ARG A 229 5.14 -22.75 -10.40
N ALA A 230 4.51 -21.71 -10.96
CA ALA A 230 5.20 -20.48 -11.35
C ALA A 230 5.80 -19.79 -10.13
N ALA A 231 7.04 -19.33 -10.28
CA ALA A 231 7.67 -18.48 -9.29
C ALA A 231 7.05 -17.07 -9.39
N SER A 232 6.74 -16.48 -8.24
CA SER A 232 6.26 -15.10 -8.19
C SER A 232 6.87 -14.32 -7.04
N MET A 233 7.04 -13.01 -7.26
CA MET A 233 7.22 -12.05 -6.17
C MET A 233 6.13 -10.98 -6.26
N ILE A 234 5.58 -10.63 -5.10
CA ILE A 234 4.56 -9.61 -4.95
C ILE A 234 5.10 -8.59 -3.96
N PHE A 235 4.98 -7.31 -4.31
CA PHE A 235 5.42 -6.20 -3.49
C PHE A 235 4.24 -5.29 -3.21
N GLN A 236 4.03 -4.94 -1.94
CA GLN A 236 3.11 -3.88 -1.53
C GLN A 236 3.93 -2.77 -0.89
N ILE A 237 3.78 -1.54 -1.38
CA ILE A 237 4.53 -0.37 -0.92
C ILE A 237 3.57 0.53 -0.16
N ILE A 238 3.96 0.97 1.02
CA ILE A 238 3.17 1.86 1.88
C ILE A 238 4.07 3.02 2.28
N TYR A 239 3.88 4.18 1.64
CA TYR A 239 4.62 5.40 1.95
C TYR A 239 4.26 5.94 3.34
N LYS A 240 5.25 6.50 4.03
CA LYS A 240 5.12 7.12 5.35
C LYS A 240 4.81 8.61 5.25
#